data_AF-A0A2V6I1G0-F1
#
_entry.id   AF-A0A2V6I1G0-F1
#
_cell.length_a   1.000
_cell.length_b   1.000
_cell.length_c   1.000
_cell.angle_alpha   90.00
_cell.angle_beta   90.00
_cell.angle_gamma   90.00
#
_symmetry.space_group_name_H-M   'P 1'
#
loop_
_entity.id
_entity.type
_entity.pdbx_description
1 polymer ?
#
loop_
_entity_poly.entity_id
_entity_poly.type
_entity_poly.pdbx_seq_one_letter_code
_entity_poly.pdbx_strand_id
1 'polypeptide(L)'
;MQRNFCGLRLSVGSLMVVLVACSSSYAARAVRSSESGDSLTVVIDAGHGGHDRGGIPGQRVAEKNMTLDVAQRLRNVLSGAGYHVVMTRDSDVFVPLATRVAIANSYRNAIFVCIHFNATNRMGASGIETYFYSRDSLPLASAVHYYVTGGAPSANRGVRRRGYYVLRKTAIPAVLVECGFLTNPTEAAYAQTASYRQKLAEEIATGVRGRSSLGSASYIDQTKVAKSERHSSKRSHKKSARKKKSSSKPAGSEARSGSLNREA
;
A
#
# COMPACT_ATOMS: atom_id res chain seq x y z
N MET A 1 -4.56 89.18 -60.66
CA MET A 1 -5.32 89.04 -59.40
C MET A 1 -5.64 87.57 -59.18
N GLN A 2 -5.74 87.16 -57.91
CA GLN A 2 -6.25 85.87 -57.41
C GLN A 2 -5.57 84.55 -57.87
N ARG A 3 -5.29 83.73 -56.85
CA ARG A 3 -4.70 82.38 -56.90
C ARG A 3 -5.81 81.34 -57.13
N ASN A 4 -5.43 80.11 -57.53
CA ASN A 4 -6.10 78.90 -57.02
C ASN A 4 -5.17 77.68 -57.05
N PHE A 5 -5.46 76.70 -56.18
CA PHE A 5 -4.57 75.59 -55.81
C PHE A 5 -4.89 74.27 -56.56
N CYS A 6 -3.86 73.52 -56.93
CA CYS A 6 -3.81 72.03 -56.98
C CYS A 6 -2.35 71.62 -57.30
N GLY A 7 -1.80 70.47 -56.91
CA GLY A 7 -2.26 69.37 -56.05
C GLY A 7 -1.10 68.36 -55.87
N LEU A 8 -0.88 67.89 -54.64
CA LEU A 8 0.22 66.99 -54.25
C LEU A 8 0.11 65.59 -54.87
N ARG A 9 1.22 65.02 -55.38
CA ARG A 9 1.65 63.60 -55.18
C ARG A 9 3.17 63.42 -55.39
N LEU A 10 3.94 63.29 -54.31
CA LEU A 10 5.31 62.79 -54.36
C LEU A 10 5.33 61.29 -54.04
N SER A 11 5.86 60.47 -54.95
CA SER A 11 6.08 59.05 -54.72
C SER A 11 7.41 58.87 -53.99
N VAL A 12 7.38 58.51 -52.70
CA VAL A 12 8.59 58.11 -51.96
C VAL A 12 8.73 56.60 -52.04
N GLY A 13 9.82 56.15 -52.67
CA GLY A 13 10.11 54.74 -52.89
C GLY A 13 10.41 53.97 -51.61
N SER A 14 10.19 52.65 -51.69
CA SER A 14 10.39 51.70 -50.60
C SER A 14 11.83 51.67 -50.07
N LEU A 15 11.99 51.70 -48.75
CA LEU A 15 13.20 51.25 -48.05
C LEU A 15 12.80 50.27 -46.95
N MET A 16 12.55 49.02 -47.34
CA MET A 16 12.32 47.92 -46.40
C MET A 16 13.64 47.52 -45.72
N VAL A 17 13.86 48.06 -44.52
CA VAL A 17 14.94 47.64 -43.64
C VAL A 17 14.62 46.24 -43.10
N VAL A 18 15.26 45.22 -43.67
CA VAL A 18 15.17 43.84 -43.16
C VAL A 18 15.98 43.73 -41.88
N LEU A 19 15.32 43.99 -40.74
CA LEU A 19 15.85 43.62 -39.43
C LEU A 19 15.81 42.10 -39.29
N VAL A 20 16.95 41.45 -39.52
CA VAL A 20 17.17 40.06 -39.12
C VAL A 20 17.21 39.99 -37.60
N ALA A 21 16.04 39.86 -36.98
CA ALA A 21 15.91 39.58 -35.57
C ALA A 21 16.49 38.19 -35.30
N CYS A 22 17.70 38.16 -34.72
CA CYS A 22 18.35 36.94 -34.27
C CYS A 22 17.62 36.41 -33.03
N SER A 23 16.47 35.76 -33.26
CA SER A 23 15.64 35.13 -32.23
C SER A 23 16.43 34.00 -31.58
N SER A 24 17.10 34.33 -30.47
CA SER A 24 17.81 33.38 -29.63
C SER A 24 16.83 32.30 -29.16
N SER A 25 16.97 31.10 -29.73
CA SER A 25 16.04 29.98 -29.56
C SER A 25 16.13 29.29 -28.19
N TYR A 26 15.94 30.06 -27.11
CA TYR A 26 15.82 29.55 -25.74
C TYR A 26 14.61 28.62 -25.53
N ALA A 27 13.70 28.53 -26.52
CA ALA A 27 12.51 27.68 -26.51
C ALA A 27 12.67 26.32 -27.23
N ALA A 28 13.90 25.91 -27.61
CA ALA A 28 14.14 24.69 -28.41
C ALA A 28 15.16 23.70 -27.79
N ARG A 29 15.39 23.75 -26.46
CA ARG A 29 16.21 22.74 -25.76
C ARG A 29 15.54 22.14 -24.51
N ALA A 30 14.21 22.04 -24.51
CA ALA A 30 13.53 20.98 -23.80
C ALA A 30 13.71 19.65 -24.58
N VAL A 31 14.97 19.21 -24.73
CA VAL A 31 15.26 17.87 -25.25
C VAL A 31 14.61 16.89 -24.31
N ARG A 32 13.72 16.05 -24.84
CA ARG A 32 13.05 15.00 -24.08
C ARG A 32 14.12 14.15 -23.41
N SER A 33 14.22 14.22 -22.09
CA SER A 33 14.88 13.19 -21.30
C SER A 33 13.99 11.95 -21.24
N SER A 34 13.70 11.36 -22.40
CA SER A 34 13.46 9.92 -22.48
C SER A 34 14.82 9.22 -22.49
N GLU A 35 15.60 9.49 -21.43
CA GLU A 35 16.56 8.52 -20.93
C GLU A 35 15.77 7.22 -20.75
N SER A 36 16.23 6.12 -21.34
CA SER A 36 15.65 4.80 -21.13
C SER A 36 16.06 4.26 -19.75
N GLY A 37 15.78 5.06 -18.71
CA GLY A 37 15.75 4.59 -17.34
C GLY A 37 14.67 3.52 -17.24
N ASP A 38 15.08 2.30 -16.90
CA ASP A 38 14.24 1.11 -16.78
C ASP A 38 12.94 1.46 -16.03
N SER A 39 11.79 1.46 -16.72
CA SER A 39 10.54 1.94 -16.13
C SER A 39 10.16 1.04 -14.97
N LEU A 40 9.92 1.63 -13.78
CA LEU A 40 9.67 0.85 -12.58
C LEU A 40 8.54 -0.16 -12.82
N THR A 41 8.88 -1.43 -12.67
CA THR A 41 7.90 -2.50 -12.78
C THR A 41 7.13 -2.64 -11.46
N VAL A 42 5.80 -2.66 -11.52
CA VAL A 42 4.95 -3.04 -10.39
C VAL A 42 4.44 -4.45 -10.63
N VAL A 43 4.95 -5.40 -9.84
CA VAL A 43 4.46 -6.78 -9.83
C VAL A 43 3.28 -6.85 -8.86
N ILE A 44 2.08 -7.01 -9.38
CA ILE A 44 0.84 -7.12 -8.61
C ILE A 44 0.51 -8.59 -8.41
N ASP A 45 0.29 -8.98 -7.16
CA ASP A 45 -0.09 -10.34 -6.79
C ASP A 45 -1.52 -10.37 -6.23
N ALA A 46 -2.45 -10.95 -7.00
CA ALA A 46 -3.80 -11.21 -6.53
C ALA A 46 -3.81 -12.49 -5.69
N GLY A 47 -3.98 -12.37 -4.36
CA GLY A 47 -3.99 -13.51 -3.44
C GLY A 47 -4.95 -14.63 -3.84
N HIS A 48 -4.61 -15.87 -3.49
CA HIS A 48 -5.40 -17.08 -3.80
C HIS A 48 -5.65 -17.30 -5.30
N GLY A 49 -6.70 -18.04 -5.70
CA GLY A 49 -7.08 -18.28 -7.10
C GLY A 49 -7.33 -19.76 -7.42
N GLY A 50 -8.18 -20.05 -8.40
CA GLY A 50 -8.50 -21.42 -8.83
C GLY A 50 -9.16 -22.23 -7.71
N HIS A 51 -8.56 -23.36 -7.34
CA HIS A 51 -9.05 -24.19 -6.23
C HIS A 51 -8.88 -23.52 -4.85
N ASP A 52 -7.96 -22.56 -4.73
CA ASP A 52 -7.77 -21.81 -3.49
C ASP A 52 -8.75 -20.63 -3.45
N ARG A 53 -9.78 -20.76 -2.62
CA ARG A 53 -10.84 -19.75 -2.43
C ARG A 53 -10.38 -18.54 -1.61
N GLY A 54 -9.36 -18.71 -0.77
CA GLY A 54 -9.05 -17.84 0.35
C GLY A 54 -10.12 -17.81 1.44
N GLY A 55 -9.85 -17.06 2.51
CA GLY A 55 -10.69 -16.99 3.71
C GLY A 55 -10.74 -18.27 4.55
N ILE A 56 -11.80 -18.40 5.34
CA ILE A 56 -12.03 -19.50 6.29
C ILE A 56 -13.39 -20.21 6.08
N PRO A 57 -13.63 -21.41 6.66
CA PRO A 57 -14.92 -22.08 6.60
C PRO A 57 -16.09 -21.18 7.06
N GLY A 58 -17.23 -21.27 6.39
CA GLY A 58 -18.41 -20.43 6.65
C GLY A 58 -18.35 -19.00 6.09
N GLN A 59 -17.19 -18.53 5.60
CA GLN A 59 -17.09 -17.24 4.93
C GLN A 59 -17.93 -17.22 3.64
N ARG A 60 -18.76 -16.19 3.47
CA ARG A 60 -19.69 -16.06 2.32
C ARG A 60 -18.96 -15.61 1.04
N VAL A 61 -18.13 -14.57 1.14
CA VAL A 61 -17.40 -14.00 0.00
C VAL A 61 -16.15 -14.83 -0.29
N ALA A 62 -15.95 -15.23 -1.55
CA ALA A 62 -14.69 -15.83 -1.99
C ALA A 62 -13.62 -14.75 -2.13
N GLU A 63 -12.55 -14.83 -1.32
CA GLU A 63 -11.49 -13.83 -1.27
C GLU A 63 -10.80 -13.69 -2.63
N LYS A 64 -10.50 -14.82 -3.29
CA LYS A 64 -9.86 -14.88 -4.61
C LYS A 64 -10.52 -14.01 -5.70
N ASN A 65 -11.82 -13.75 -5.58
CA ASN A 65 -12.59 -12.92 -6.52
C ASN A 65 -12.38 -11.43 -6.23
N MET A 66 -12.37 -11.05 -4.94
CA MET A 66 -12.19 -9.66 -4.52
C MET A 66 -10.75 -9.20 -4.73
N THR A 67 -9.78 -10.07 -4.46
CA THR A 67 -8.35 -9.80 -4.70
C THR A 67 -8.04 -9.66 -6.18
N LEU A 68 -8.65 -10.47 -7.05
CA LEU A 68 -8.49 -10.37 -8.51
C LEU A 68 -9.03 -9.04 -9.04
N ASP A 69 -10.27 -8.68 -8.69
CA ASP A 69 -10.91 -7.45 -9.17
C ASP A 69 -10.14 -6.19 -8.70
N VAL A 70 -9.71 -6.13 -7.42
CA VAL A 70 -8.84 -5.03 -6.93
C VAL A 70 -7.51 -4.99 -7.67
N ALA A 71 -6.85 -6.14 -7.88
CA ALA A 71 -5.58 -6.21 -8.60
C ALA A 71 -5.70 -5.76 -10.06
N GLN A 72 -6.78 -6.14 -10.75
CA GLN A 72 -7.06 -5.72 -12.12
C GLN A 72 -7.33 -4.21 -12.25
N ARG A 73 -8.05 -3.63 -11.27
CA ARG A 73 -8.22 -2.17 -11.18
C ARG A 73 -6.89 -1.47 -10.92
N LEU A 74 -6.09 -1.99 -9.99
CA LEU A 74 -4.77 -1.45 -9.65
C LEU A 74 -3.85 -1.47 -10.87
N ARG A 75 -3.86 -2.57 -11.66
CA ARG A 75 -3.17 -2.64 -12.95
C ARG A 75 -3.61 -1.51 -13.87
N ASN A 76 -4.91 -1.35 -14.09
CA ASN A 76 -5.41 -0.34 -15.01
C ASN A 76 -5.01 1.09 -14.58
N VAL A 77 -5.10 1.40 -13.28
CA VAL A 77 -4.70 2.70 -12.71
C VAL A 77 -3.20 2.95 -12.87
N LEU A 78 -2.34 1.96 -12.57
CA LEU A 78 -0.89 2.10 -12.67
C LEU A 78 -0.38 2.11 -14.12
N SER A 79 -0.94 1.28 -15.00
CA SER A 79 -0.61 1.31 -16.44
C SER A 79 -1.01 2.65 -17.07
N GLY A 80 -2.18 3.20 -16.71
CA GLY A 80 -2.60 4.54 -17.13
C GLY A 80 -1.70 5.67 -16.59
N ALA A 81 -0.97 5.41 -15.51
CA ALA A 81 0.05 6.31 -14.96
C ALA A 81 1.48 6.04 -15.50
N GLY A 82 1.64 5.19 -16.52
CA GLY A 82 2.91 4.94 -17.22
C GLY A 82 3.82 3.88 -16.59
N TYR A 83 3.37 3.16 -15.56
CA TYR A 83 4.14 2.06 -14.97
C TYR A 83 4.10 0.81 -15.87
N HIS A 84 5.21 0.07 -15.93
CA HIS A 84 5.14 -1.31 -16.41
C HIS A 84 4.49 -2.17 -15.31
N VAL A 85 3.42 -2.90 -15.64
CA VAL A 85 2.68 -3.70 -14.66
C VAL A 85 2.68 -5.17 -15.07
N VAL A 86 3.02 -6.02 -14.10
CA VAL A 86 3.07 -7.48 -14.26
C VAL A 86 2.12 -8.10 -13.25
N MET A 87 1.21 -8.96 -13.69
CA MET A 87 0.28 -9.66 -12.82
C MET A 87 0.80 -11.08 -12.55
N THR A 88 0.76 -11.55 -11.30
CA THR A 88 1.02 -12.99 -11.03
C THR A 88 -0.09 -13.89 -11.57
N ARG A 89 -1.33 -13.38 -11.59
CA ARG A 89 -2.50 -13.92 -12.31
C ARG A 89 -3.42 -12.78 -12.73
N ASP A 90 -4.02 -12.92 -13.91
CA ASP A 90 -5.04 -11.99 -14.44
C ASP A 90 -6.40 -12.70 -14.67
N SER A 91 -6.57 -13.87 -14.06
CA SER A 91 -7.76 -14.70 -14.13
C SER A 91 -7.91 -15.56 -12.86
N ASP A 92 -8.99 -16.34 -12.77
CA ASP A 92 -9.25 -17.24 -11.65
C ASP A 92 -8.46 -18.56 -11.76
N VAL A 93 -7.13 -18.46 -11.72
CA VAL A 93 -6.19 -19.58 -11.74
C VAL A 93 -5.40 -19.67 -10.44
N PHE A 94 -5.08 -20.89 -10.00
CA PHE A 94 -4.19 -21.08 -8.86
C PHE A 94 -2.73 -20.87 -9.30
N VAL A 95 -2.02 -19.99 -8.61
CA VAL A 95 -0.58 -19.78 -8.80
C VAL A 95 0.15 -20.15 -7.50
N PRO A 96 1.09 -21.12 -7.51
CA PRO A 96 1.86 -21.48 -6.33
C PRO A 96 2.67 -20.31 -5.77
N LEU A 97 2.85 -20.27 -4.44
CA LEU A 97 3.59 -19.19 -3.77
C LEU A 97 5.03 -19.04 -4.28
N ALA A 98 5.69 -20.14 -4.64
CA ALA A 98 7.02 -20.14 -5.25
C ALA A 98 7.00 -19.48 -6.64
N THR A 99 5.98 -19.72 -7.45
CA THR A 99 5.81 -19.13 -8.79
C THR A 99 5.56 -17.62 -8.70
N ARG A 100 4.73 -17.15 -7.75
CA ARG A 100 4.50 -15.71 -7.49
C ARG A 100 5.82 -14.99 -7.19
N VAL A 101 6.64 -15.59 -6.33
CA VAL A 101 7.98 -15.08 -5.99
C VAL A 101 8.94 -15.14 -7.16
N ALA A 102 8.91 -16.19 -7.98
CA ALA A 102 9.76 -16.30 -9.16
C ALA A 102 9.45 -15.20 -10.19
N ILE A 103 8.16 -14.91 -10.42
CA ILE A 103 7.68 -13.79 -11.24
C ILE A 103 8.17 -12.46 -10.65
N ALA A 104 8.07 -12.25 -9.34
CA ALA A 104 8.58 -11.03 -8.71
C ALA A 104 10.09 -10.85 -8.91
N ASN A 105 10.86 -11.93 -8.71
CA ASN A 105 12.32 -11.91 -8.73
C ASN A 105 12.95 -11.93 -10.14
N SER A 106 12.17 -12.11 -11.21
CA SER A 106 12.68 -11.96 -12.58
C SER A 106 12.90 -10.50 -12.99
N TYR A 107 12.29 -9.53 -12.29
CA TYR A 107 12.46 -8.10 -12.54
C TYR A 107 13.44 -7.49 -11.54
N ARG A 108 14.37 -6.65 -12.03
CA ARG A 108 15.41 -6.01 -11.19
C ARG A 108 14.97 -4.66 -10.66
N ASN A 109 14.47 -3.76 -11.51
CA ASN A 109 13.91 -2.47 -11.08
C ASN A 109 12.40 -2.57 -10.83
N ALA A 110 12.02 -3.25 -9.74
CA ALA A 110 10.63 -3.55 -9.48
C ALA A 110 10.23 -3.38 -8.01
N ILE A 111 8.92 -3.36 -7.77
CA ILE A 111 8.29 -3.54 -6.46
C ILE A 111 7.20 -4.62 -6.54
N PHE A 112 6.89 -5.27 -5.42
CA PHE A 112 5.87 -6.30 -5.32
C PHE A 112 4.73 -5.87 -4.40
N VAL A 113 3.49 -5.91 -4.90
CA VAL A 113 2.27 -5.49 -4.20
C VAL A 113 1.26 -6.63 -4.22
N CYS A 114 1.13 -7.31 -3.08
CA CYS A 114 0.21 -8.43 -2.87
C CYS A 114 -1.11 -7.95 -2.24
N ILE A 115 -2.24 -8.41 -2.78
CA ILE A 115 -3.59 -8.00 -2.39
C ILE A 115 -4.33 -9.19 -1.78
N HIS A 116 -4.81 -9.02 -0.55
CA HIS A 116 -5.58 -9.97 0.24
C HIS A 116 -6.76 -9.28 0.94
N PHE A 117 -7.67 -10.08 1.49
CA PHE A 117 -8.62 -9.63 2.50
C PHE A 117 -8.65 -10.60 3.67
N ASN A 118 -8.58 -10.07 4.88
CA ASN A 118 -8.35 -10.85 6.08
C ASN A 118 -9.58 -11.69 6.45
N ALA A 119 -9.37 -12.72 7.26
CA ALA A 119 -10.42 -13.59 7.76
C ALA A 119 -10.10 -14.09 9.16
N THR A 120 -11.09 -14.11 10.04
CA THR A 120 -10.94 -14.66 11.39
C THR A 120 -12.26 -15.14 11.98
N ASN A 121 -12.18 -16.17 12.83
CA ASN A 121 -13.30 -16.66 13.65
C ASN A 121 -13.70 -15.67 14.75
N ARG A 122 -12.88 -14.64 15.06
CA ARG A 122 -13.24 -13.61 16.02
C ARG A 122 -14.31 -12.68 15.43
N MET A 123 -15.55 -12.81 15.92
CA MET A 123 -16.65 -11.89 15.60
C MET A 123 -16.24 -10.41 15.79
N GLY A 124 -16.69 -9.57 14.86
CA GLY A 124 -16.48 -8.12 14.93
C GLY A 124 -15.06 -7.64 14.67
N ALA A 125 -14.10 -8.53 14.35
CA ALA A 125 -12.81 -8.09 13.82
C ALA A 125 -13.04 -7.28 12.53
N SER A 126 -12.38 -6.13 12.41
CA SER A 126 -12.43 -5.27 11.24
C SER A 126 -11.14 -4.46 11.11
N GLY A 127 -10.95 -3.88 9.92
CA GLY A 127 -9.91 -2.93 9.61
C GLY A 127 -8.81 -3.46 8.69
N ILE A 128 -7.98 -2.54 8.21
CA ILE A 128 -6.94 -2.76 7.22
C ILE A 128 -5.58 -2.94 7.89
N GLU A 129 -4.82 -3.94 7.44
CA GLU A 129 -3.43 -4.20 7.83
C GLU A 129 -2.52 -4.11 6.60
N THR A 130 -1.26 -3.75 6.79
CA THR A 130 -0.27 -3.85 5.72
C THR A 130 1.01 -4.49 6.24
N TYR A 131 1.53 -5.43 5.46
CA TYR A 131 2.56 -6.35 5.88
C TYR A 131 3.80 -6.22 5.00
N PHE A 132 4.96 -6.30 5.62
CA PHE A 132 6.27 -6.25 4.96
C PHE A 132 7.24 -7.22 5.66
N TYR A 133 8.39 -7.49 5.04
CA TYR A 133 9.43 -8.34 5.65
C TYR A 133 10.82 -7.69 5.68
N SER A 134 11.28 -7.18 4.55
CA SER A 134 12.60 -6.55 4.38
C SER A 134 12.55 -5.06 4.75
N ARG A 135 13.67 -4.48 5.21
CA ARG A 135 13.69 -3.10 5.77
C ARG A 135 13.42 -2.02 4.71
N ASP A 136 13.92 -2.24 3.51
CA ASP A 136 13.68 -1.47 2.28
C ASP A 136 12.19 -1.40 1.86
N SER A 137 11.38 -2.37 2.31
CA SER A 137 9.95 -2.46 2.00
C SER A 137 9.09 -1.58 2.92
N LEU A 138 9.65 -1.05 4.02
CA LEU A 138 8.91 -0.23 4.98
C LEU A 138 8.37 1.09 4.39
N PRO A 139 9.12 1.89 3.61
CA PRO A 139 8.57 3.11 2.99
C PRO A 139 7.37 2.82 2.07
N LEU A 140 7.46 1.75 1.26
CA LEU A 140 6.35 1.30 0.42
C LEU A 140 5.14 0.86 1.26
N ALA A 141 5.37 0.08 2.32
CA ALA A 141 4.31 -0.40 3.20
C ALA A 141 3.60 0.76 3.93
N SER A 142 4.35 1.71 4.47
CA SER A 142 3.84 2.91 5.12
C SER A 142 3.05 3.80 4.17
N ALA A 143 3.56 4.01 2.94
CA ALA A 143 2.88 4.82 1.94
C ALA A 143 1.55 4.19 1.50
N VAL A 144 1.56 2.91 1.10
CA VAL A 144 0.33 2.19 0.72
C VAL A 144 -0.68 2.17 1.86
N HIS A 145 -0.25 1.89 3.09
CA HIS A 145 -1.15 1.85 4.23
C HIS A 145 -1.77 3.21 4.58
N TYR A 146 -0.98 4.30 4.49
CA TYR A 146 -1.46 5.66 4.77
C TYR A 146 -2.63 6.04 3.86
N TYR A 147 -2.45 5.91 2.53
CA TYR A 147 -3.50 6.24 1.57
C TYR A 147 -4.72 5.33 1.69
N VAL A 148 -4.50 4.01 1.77
CA VAL A 148 -5.60 3.02 1.83
C VAL A 148 -6.45 3.21 3.09
N THR A 149 -5.86 3.53 4.25
CA THR A 149 -6.63 3.81 5.47
C THR A 149 -7.23 5.22 5.53
N GLY A 150 -6.75 6.16 4.72
CA GLY A 150 -7.39 7.47 4.54
C GLY A 150 -8.59 7.44 3.60
N GLY A 151 -8.62 6.51 2.64
CA GLY A 151 -9.69 6.40 1.64
C GLY A 151 -10.77 5.35 1.90
N ALA A 152 -10.55 4.41 2.83
CA ALA A 152 -11.48 3.32 3.14
C ALA A 152 -12.26 3.55 4.47
N PRO A 153 -13.57 3.22 4.55
CA PRO A 153 -14.35 3.27 5.79
C PRO A 153 -14.08 2.07 6.71
N SER A 154 -12.79 1.84 7.03
CA SER A 154 -12.28 0.68 7.75
C SER A 154 -11.26 1.11 8.80
N ALA A 155 -11.20 0.41 9.93
CA ALA A 155 -10.29 0.75 11.02
C ALA A 155 -8.81 0.63 10.59
N ASN A 156 -7.96 1.57 11.01
CA ASN A 156 -6.51 1.47 10.82
C ASN A 156 -5.93 0.49 11.87
N ARG A 157 -5.28 -0.60 11.40
CA ARG A 157 -4.65 -1.61 12.27
C ARG A 157 -3.12 -1.65 12.17
N GLY A 158 -2.56 -0.72 11.41
CA GLY A 158 -1.13 -0.47 11.30
C GLY A 158 -0.36 -1.35 10.30
N VAL A 159 0.86 -0.90 10.04
CA VAL A 159 1.89 -1.62 9.26
C VAL A 159 2.68 -2.53 10.19
N ARG A 160 2.90 -3.79 9.79
CA ARG A 160 3.49 -4.82 10.65
C ARG A 160 4.50 -5.68 9.89
N ARG A 161 5.61 -6.04 10.53
CA ARG A 161 6.54 -7.02 9.94
C ARG A 161 5.99 -8.44 10.08
N ARG A 162 5.93 -9.22 8.99
CA ARG A 162 5.50 -10.63 8.97
C ARG A 162 6.34 -11.48 8.01
N GLY A 163 6.54 -12.74 8.38
CA GLY A 163 7.30 -13.72 7.60
C GLY A 163 6.47 -14.50 6.59
N TYR A 164 5.48 -13.88 5.93
CA TYR A 164 4.73 -14.55 4.86
C TYR A 164 5.67 -14.95 3.72
N TYR A 165 5.41 -16.08 3.06
CA TYR A 165 6.34 -16.65 2.08
C TYR A 165 6.67 -15.65 0.95
N VAL A 166 5.64 -15.03 0.38
CA VAL A 166 5.76 -14.04 -0.72
C VAL A 166 6.48 -12.75 -0.31
N LEU A 167 6.55 -12.43 0.98
CA LEU A 167 7.32 -11.27 1.48
C LEU A 167 8.76 -11.66 1.84
N ARG A 168 8.96 -12.87 2.39
CA ARG A 168 10.28 -13.34 2.86
C ARG A 168 11.19 -13.84 1.73
N LYS A 169 10.63 -14.28 0.60
CA LYS A 169 11.38 -14.87 -0.52
C LYS A 169 11.48 -13.96 -1.74
N THR A 170 10.79 -12.83 -1.75
CA THR A 170 10.93 -11.80 -2.78
C THR A 170 12.14 -10.93 -2.46
N ALA A 171 12.97 -10.65 -3.48
CA ALA A 171 14.24 -9.94 -3.36
C ALA A 171 14.12 -8.43 -3.63
N ILE A 172 13.02 -8.01 -4.27
CA ILE A 172 12.61 -6.62 -4.46
C ILE A 172 11.73 -6.14 -3.29
N PRO A 173 11.55 -4.81 -3.07
CA PRO A 173 10.68 -4.30 -2.03
C PRO A 173 9.24 -4.84 -2.16
N ALA A 174 8.74 -5.47 -1.09
CA ALA A 174 7.55 -6.32 -1.14
C ALA A 174 6.57 -6.02 0.00
N VAL A 175 5.30 -5.84 -0.35
CA VAL A 175 4.20 -5.59 0.59
C VAL A 175 3.00 -6.50 0.35
N LEU A 176 2.23 -6.78 1.40
CA LEU A 176 0.93 -7.45 1.34
C LEU A 176 -0.10 -6.57 2.06
N VAL A 177 -1.21 -6.26 1.39
CA VAL A 177 -2.29 -5.41 1.92
C VAL A 177 -3.49 -6.29 2.24
N GLU A 178 -3.95 -6.23 3.49
CA GLU A 178 -5.23 -6.81 3.91
C GLU A 178 -6.31 -5.73 3.84
N CYS A 179 -7.16 -5.78 2.82
CA CYS A 179 -8.12 -4.72 2.48
C CYS A 179 -9.41 -4.70 3.34
N GLY A 180 -9.37 -5.23 4.57
CA GLY A 180 -10.50 -5.44 5.48
C GLY A 180 -10.82 -6.93 5.70
N PHE A 181 -11.74 -7.25 6.61
CA PHE A 181 -12.09 -8.62 7.00
C PHE A 181 -13.35 -9.14 6.28
N LEU A 182 -13.23 -10.18 5.44
CA LEU A 182 -14.39 -10.80 4.76
C LEU A 182 -15.30 -11.62 5.70
N THR A 183 -14.86 -11.86 6.94
CA THR A 183 -15.70 -12.42 8.01
C THR A 183 -16.50 -11.35 8.76
N ASN A 184 -16.20 -10.07 8.54
CA ASN A 184 -17.01 -8.96 9.03
C ASN A 184 -18.15 -8.67 8.04
N PRO A 185 -19.43 -8.71 8.45
CA PRO A 185 -20.55 -8.47 7.52
C PRO A 185 -20.49 -7.11 6.81
N THR A 186 -20.02 -6.06 7.50
CA THR A 186 -19.94 -4.70 6.97
C THR A 186 -18.81 -4.57 5.96
N GLU A 187 -17.59 -5.02 6.29
CA GLU A 187 -16.46 -4.97 5.34
C GLU A 187 -16.64 -5.95 4.17
N ALA A 188 -17.31 -7.09 4.38
CA ALA A 188 -17.71 -8.00 3.30
C ALA A 188 -18.76 -7.38 2.37
N ALA A 189 -19.66 -6.54 2.88
CA ALA A 189 -20.59 -5.77 2.05
C ALA A 189 -19.83 -4.71 1.22
N TYR A 190 -18.90 -3.97 1.84
CA TYR A 190 -18.04 -3.00 1.13
C TYR A 190 -17.22 -3.69 0.02
N ALA A 191 -16.53 -4.80 0.34
CA ALA A 191 -15.73 -5.59 -0.61
C ALA A 191 -16.52 -5.99 -1.86
N GLN A 192 -17.82 -6.28 -1.73
CA GLN A 192 -18.67 -6.66 -2.87
C GLN A 192 -19.08 -5.47 -3.77
N THR A 193 -18.96 -4.22 -3.29
CA THR A 193 -19.22 -3.03 -4.14
C THR A 193 -18.04 -2.74 -5.09
N ALA A 194 -18.36 -2.43 -6.35
CA ALA A 194 -17.35 -2.06 -7.35
C ALA A 194 -16.63 -0.74 -7.02
N SER A 195 -17.34 0.22 -6.41
CA SER A 195 -16.79 1.52 -6.00
C SER A 195 -15.74 1.39 -4.90
N TYR A 196 -15.94 0.52 -3.90
CA TYR A 196 -14.94 0.30 -2.87
C TYR A 196 -13.69 -0.39 -3.41
N ARG A 197 -13.84 -1.41 -4.28
CA ARG A 197 -12.68 -2.06 -4.93
C ARG A 197 -11.91 -1.12 -5.85
N GLN A 198 -12.61 -0.19 -6.50
CA GLN A 198 -12.00 0.92 -7.26
C GLN A 198 -11.23 1.88 -6.34
N LYS A 199 -11.83 2.30 -5.24
CA LYS A 199 -11.19 3.17 -4.24
C LYS A 199 -9.93 2.53 -3.64
N LEU A 200 -9.98 1.24 -3.29
CA LEU A 200 -8.81 0.49 -2.83
C LEU A 200 -7.67 0.54 -3.86
N ALA A 201 -7.96 0.27 -5.14
CA ALA A 201 -6.96 0.32 -6.21
C ALA A 201 -6.34 1.72 -6.39
N GLU A 202 -7.15 2.78 -6.32
CA GLU A 202 -6.69 4.17 -6.44
C GLU A 202 -5.79 4.59 -5.27
N GLU A 203 -6.14 4.22 -4.04
CA GLU A 203 -5.33 4.52 -2.86
C GLU A 203 -4.02 3.71 -2.83
N ILE A 204 -4.06 2.42 -3.21
CA ILE A 204 -2.84 1.61 -3.35
C ILE A 204 -1.94 2.21 -4.43
N ALA A 205 -2.48 2.59 -5.59
CA ALA A 205 -1.71 3.25 -6.65
C ALA A 205 -1.09 4.58 -6.19
N THR A 206 -1.83 5.36 -5.39
CA THR A 206 -1.35 6.63 -4.82
C THR A 206 -0.20 6.39 -3.84
N GLY A 207 -0.30 5.38 -2.96
CA GLY A 207 0.79 4.97 -2.09
C GLY A 207 2.01 4.42 -2.83
N VAL A 208 1.82 3.63 -3.89
CA VAL A 208 2.89 3.17 -4.79
C VAL A 208 3.63 4.35 -5.43
N ARG A 209 2.90 5.38 -5.89
CA ARG A 209 3.48 6.61 -6.47
C ARG A 209 4.19 7.46 -5.42
N GLY A 210 3.62 7.60 -4.22
CA GLY A 210 4.14 8.43 -3.12
C GLY A 210 5.24 7.79 -2.26
N ARG A 211 5.61 6.52 -2.51
CA ARG A 211 6.54 5.72 -1.67
C ARG A 211 7.91 6.36 -1.41
N SER A 212 8.38 7.23 -2.31
CA SER A 212 9.67 7.93 -2.18
C SER A 212 9.57 9.25 -1.42
N SER A 213 8.36 9.81 -1.27
CA SER A 213 8.11 11.13 -0.68
C SER A 213 7.77 11.05 0.82
N LEU A 214 7.28 9.90 1.28
CA LEU A 214 6.98 9.63 2.69
C LEU A 214 8.23 9.05 3.37
N GLY A 215 9.11 9.94 3.84
CA GLY A 215 10.34 9.56 4.54
C GLY A 215 10.07 8.68 5.78
N SER A 216 10.94 7.70 6.02
CA SER A 216 10.82 6.65 7.03
C SER A 216 10.61 7.11 8.49
N ALA A 217 10.72 8.42 8.77
CA ALA A 217 10.60 9.02 10.09
C ALA A 217 9.15 9.23 10.57
N SER A 218 8.16 9.28 9.66
CA SER A 218 6.75 9.55 10.03
C SER A 218 5.96 8.32 10.47
N TYR A 219 6.53 7.11 10.37
CA TYR A 219 5.83 5.87 10.73
C TYR A 219 6.50 5.12 11.89
N ILE A 220 5.83 5.10 13.04
CA ILE A 220 6.26 4.30 14.19
C ILE A 220 5.96 2.83 13.89
N ASP A 221 7.01 2.01 13.81
CA ASP A 221 6.92 0.55 13.85
C ASP A 221 6.22 0.09 15.15
N GLN A 222 4.91 -0.14 15.07
CA GLN A 222 4.08 -0.55 16.21
C GLN A 222 4.53 -1.88 16.83
N THR A 223 5.37 -2.67 16.14
CA THR A 223 5.95 -3.89 16.73
C THR A 223 6.99 -3.60 17.82
N LYS A 224 7.53 -2.37 17.88
CA LYS A 224 8.42 -1.90 18.97
C LYS A 224 7.65 -1.39 20.19
N VAL A 225 6.55 -0.67 20.00
CA VAL A 225 5.75 -0.08 21.09
C VAL A 225 5.24 -1.18 22.04
N ALA A 226 4.75 -2.30 21.48
CA ALA A 226 4.30 -3.45 22.26
C ALA A 226 5.39 -4.13 23.12
N LYS A 227 6.68 -3.84 22.89
CA LYS A 227 7.80 -4.34 23.72
C LYS A 227 8.18 -3.40 24.86
N SER A 228 8.06 -2.07 24.70
CA SER A 228 8.43 -1.12 25.76
C SER A 228 7.45 -1.15 26.94
N GLU A 229 6.14 -1.28 26.67
CA GLU A 229 5.11 -1.31 27.72
C GLU A 229 5.26 -2.50 28.68
N ARG A 230 5.69 -3.67 28.18
CA ARG A 230 5.92 -4.88 29.00
C ARG A 230 7.11 -4.76 29.96
N HIS A 231 7.99 -3.77 29.81
CA HIS A 231 9.12 -3.53 30.72
C HIS A 231 8.84 -2.46 31.78
N SER A 232 7.85 -1.58 31.56
CA SER A 232 7.49 -0.52 32.50
C SER A 232 6.71 -1.05 33.72
N SER A 233 5.79 -1.99 33.52
CA SER A 233 4.82 -2.44 34.54
C SER A 233 5.39 -3.27 35.71
N LYS A 234 6.70 -3.54 35.75
CA LYS A 234 7.35 -4.28 36.85
C LYS A 234 8.13 -3.42 37.85
N ARG A 235 8.12 -2.09 37.73
CA ARG A 235 8.94 -1.20 38.59
C ARG A 235 8.17 -0.18 39.43
N SER A 236 6.96 -0.51 39.84
CA SER A 236 6.28 0.17 40.96
C SER A 236 5.44 -0.84 41.74
N HIS A 237 5.90 -1.23 42.94
CA HIS A 237 5.15 -1.78 44.10
C HIS A 237 6.14 -2.35 45.15
N LYS A 238 7.00 -1.50 45.73
CA LYS A 238 7.76 -1.87 46.95
C LYS A 238 8.24 -0.66 47.75
N LYS A 239 7.33 -0.02 48.51
CA LYS A 239 7.67 0.75 49.73
C LYS A 239 6.43 1.14 50.55
N SER A 240 5.97 0.23 51.41
CA SER A 240 5.47 0.59 52.74
C SER A 240 5.37 -0.64 53.65
N ALA A 241 5.90 -0.50 54.85
CA ALA A 241 5.68 -1.36 56.02
C ALA A 241 5.31 -0.37 57.16
N ARG A 242 4.66 -0.68 58.29
CA ARG A 242 4.37 -1.93 59.01
C ARG A 242 3.43 -1.58 60.19
N LYS A 243 2.34 -2.32 60.45
CA LYS A 243 1.84 -2.53 61.84
C LYS A 243 0.95 -3.78 61.95
N LYS A 244 0.94 -4.38 63.15
CA LYS A 244 0.41 -5.74 63.45
C LYS A 244 -1.05 -5.72 63.95
N LYS A 245 -1.80 -6.81 63.74
CA LYS A 245 -2.22 -7.76 64.81
C LYS A 245 -2.93 -9.03 64.25
N SER A 246 -2.87 -10.10 65.07
CA SER A 246 -3.61 -11.38 65.16
C SER A 246 -4.92 -11.57 64.34
N SER A 247 -5.37 -12.77 63.93
CA SER A 247 -5.23 -14.14 64.53
C SER A 247 -5.64 -15.32 63.59
N SER A 248 -5.34 -16.56 64.03
CA SER A 248 -6.00 -17.87 63.72
C SER A 248 -5.97 -18.51 62.31
N LYS A 249 -5.36 -19.71 62.24
CA LYS A 249 -5.61 -20.87 61.32
C LYS A 249 -6.88 -21.65 61.77
N PRO A 250 -7.38 -22.74 61.12
CA PRO A 250 -6.81 -23.70 60.13
C PRO A 250 -7.65 -23.78 58.82
N ALA A 251 -7.59 -24.74 57.88
CA ALA A 251 -6.61 -25.62 57.21
C ALA A 251 -7.41 -26.58 56.27
N GLY A 252 -6.81 -27.06 55.16
CA GLY A 252 -7.40 -28.01 54.18
C GLY A 252 -6.97 -27.62 52.74
N SER A 253 -6.14 -28.38 52.00
CA SER A 253 -6.41 -29.65 51.27
C SER A 253 -7.45 -29.45 50.15
N GLU A 254 -7.25 -29.78 48.86
CA GLU A 254 -6.35 -30.68 48.09
C GLU A 254 -6.01 -30.06 46.69
N ALA A 255 -4.84 -30.20 46.06
CA ALA A 255 -4.25 -31.29 45.24
C ALA A 255 -4.78 -31.50 43.79
N ARG A 256 -3.88 -31.37 42.77
CA ARG A 256 -3.89 -31.89 41.35
C ARG A 256 -5.11 -31.52 40.45
N SER A 257 -5.05 -31.36 39.13
CA SER A 257 -4.06 -31.48 38.01
C SER A 257 -4.44 -30.43 36.90
N GLY A 258 -3.87 -30.31 35.68
CA GLY A 258 -2.67 -30.87 35.01
C GLY A 258 -2.94 -31.26 33.53
N SER A 259 -2.07 -30.84 32.60
CA SER A 259 -2.10 -31.12 31.12
C SER A 259 -3.26 -30.48 30.31
N LEU A 260 -3.21 -30.21 28.99
CA LEU A 260 -2.19 -30.40 27.94
C LEU A 260 -2.43 -29.42 26.74
N ASN A 261 -1.39 -29.25 25.91
CA ASN A 261 -1.28 -28.56 24.61
C ASN A 261 -2.49 -28.58 23.65
N ARG A 262 -2.57 -27.55 22.76
CA ARG A 262 -2.35 -27.71 21.29
C ARG A 262 -2.20 -26.39 20.54
N GLU A 263 -1.48 -26.46 19.41
CA GLU A 263 -1.14 -25.36 18.50
C GLU A 263 -2.11 -25.25 17.33
N ALA A 264 -2.28 -24.03 16.80
CA ALA A 264 -2.72 -23.71 15.42
C ALA A 264 -2.32 -22.25 15.10
#